data_AF-A0A397DJY1-F1
#
_entry.id   AF-A0A397DJY1-F1
#
_cell.length_a   1.000
_cell.length_b   1.000
_cell.length_c   1.000
_cell.angle_alpha   90.00
_cell.angle_beta   90.00
_cell.angle_gamma   90.00
#
_symmetry.space_group_name_H-M   'P 1'
#
loop_
_entity.id
_entity.type
_entity.pdbx_description
1 polymer ?
#
loop_
_entity_poly.entity_id
_entity_poly.type
_entity_poly.pdbx_seq_one_letter_code
_entity_poly.pdbx_strand_id
1 'polypeptide(L)'
;FVVGTTGGAIVHGSRFDKKLGVKAYRRGGDYGGGGVSAVTSLAFHPTLSQYFLAGYADGSLRADIARTCRPSIAIAGASSKPLAIHELWYDL
;
A
#
# COMPACT_ATOMS: atom_id res chain seq x y z
N PHE A 1 5.18 2.76 -6.44
CA PHE A 1 5.01 2.99 -4.99
C PHE A 1 3.65 2.50 -4.57
N VAL A 2 3.46 2.10 -3.31
CA VAL A 2 2.15 1.69 -2.78
C VAL A 2 1.72 2.59 -1.63
N VAL A 3 0.42 2.83 -1.53
CA VAL A 3 -0.18 3.68 -0.51
C VAL A 3 -1.33 2.95 0.16
N GLY A 4 -1.28 2.85 1.49
CA GLY A 4 -2.38 2.36 2.31
C GLY A 4 -3.46 3.42 2.51
N THR A 5 -4.74 3.03 2.55
CA THR A 5 -5.87 3.97 2.72
C THR A 5 -6.64 3.73 4.01
N THR A 6 -7.42 4.73 4.44
CA THR A 6 -8.38 4.61 5.56
C THR A 6 -9.47 3.58 5.32
N GLY A 7 -9.82 3.33 4.05
CA GLY A 7 -10.77 2.30 3.65
C GLY A 7 -10.15 0.90 3.56
N GLY A 8 -8.93 0.69 4.04
CA GLY A 8 -8.28 -0.63 4.05
C GLY A 8 -7.81 -1.14 2.70
N ALA A 9 -7.78 -0.27 1.69
CA ALA A 9 -7.22 -0.59 0.38
C ALA A 9 -5.74 -0.21 0.33
N ILE A 10 -5.00 -0.92 -0.50
CA ILE A 10 -3.62 -0.56 -0.83
C ILE A 10 -3.59 -0.25 -2.32
N VAL A 11 -3.18 0.95 -2.68
CA VAL A 11 -3.22 1.45 -4.06
C VAL A 11 -1.81 1.49 -4.62
N HIS A 12 -1.63 0.94 -5.82
CA HIS A 12 -0.38 1.00 -6.55
C HIS A 12 -0.38 2.25 -7.47
N GLY A 13 0.63 3.10 -7.30
CA GLY A 13 0.94 4.20 -8.22
C GLY A 13 2.33 4.08 -8.83
N SER A 14 2.53 4.71 -10.00
CA SER A 14 3.82 4.83 -10.66
C SER A 14 4.10 6.29 -10.98
N ARG A 15 5.35 6.72 -10.78
CA ARG A 15 5.83 8.05 -11.20
C ARG A 15 6.10 8.09 -12.70
N PHE A 16 6.72 7.02 -13.21
CA PHE A 16 7.24 6.96 -14.58
C PHE A 16 6.19 6.54 -15.60
N ASP A 17 5.18 5.79 -15.15
CA ASP A 17 4.12 5.30 -16.02
C ASP A 17 2.75 5.76 -15.49
N LYS A 18 2.26 6.86 -16.06
CA LYS A 18 0.93 7.41 -15.77
C LYS A 18 -0.21 6.61 -16.43
N LYS A 19 0.11 5.70 -17.36
CA LYS A 19 -0.85 4.79 -17.99
C LYS A 19 -0.96 3.47 -17.25
N LEU A 20 -0.07 3.23 -16.28
CA LEU A 20 -0.16 2.09 -15.38
C LEU A 20 -1.50 2.16 -14.64
N GLY A 21 -2.40 1.22 -14.97
CA GLY A 21 -3.71 1.18 -14.33
C GLY A 21 -3.58 1.13 -12.81
N VAL A 22 -4.31 2.01 -12.13
CA VAL A 22 -4.34 2.06 -10.66
C VAL A 22 -4.91 0.73 -10.15
N LYS A 23 -4.03 -0.16 -9.67
CA LYS A 23 -4.45 -1.41 -9.04
C LYS A 23 -4.62 -1.21 -7.55
N ALA A 24 -5.80 -1.55 -7.05
CA ALA A 24 -6.11 -1.54 -5.63
C ALA A 24 -6.16 -2.98 -5.10
N TYR A 25 -5.30 -3.31 -4.14
CA TYR A 25 -5.38 -4.53 -3.36
C TYR A 25 -6.43 -4.31 -2.27
N ARG A 26 -7.62 -4.88 -2.47
CA ARG A 26 -8.71 -4.84 -1.48
C ARG A 26 -8.66 -6.09 -0.62
N ARG A 27 -8.96 -5.94 0.68
CA ARG A 27 -9.19 -7.08 1.58
C ARG A 27 -10.40 -7.84 1.03
N GLY A 28 -10.19 -9.08 0.58
CA GLY A 28 -11.30 -9.99 0.26
C GLY A 28 -12.06 -10.23 1.55
N GLY A 29 -13.35 -9.90 1.58
CA GLY A 29 -14.16 -10.04 2.78
C GLY A 29 -14.61 -11.48 2.91
N ASP A 30 -13.92 -12.29 3.71
CA ASP A 30 -14.42 -13.65 4.08
C ASP A 30 -13.86 -14.19 5.42
N TYR A 31 -13.23 -13.36 6.26
CA TYR A 31 -12.91 -13.77 7.63
C TYR A 31 -13.48 -12.76 8.64
N GLY A 32 -14.80 -12.84 8.83
CA GLY A 32 -15.50 -12.40 10.05
C GLY A 32 -15.56 -10.88 10.31
N GLY A 33 -16.63 -10.23 9.84
CA GLY A 33 -17.32 -9.15 10.58
C GLY A 33 -16.63 -7.81 10.83
N GLY A 34 -15.35 -7.62 10.49
CA GLY A 34 -14.67 -6.34 10.68
C GLY A 34 -14.89 -5.40 9.51
N GLY A 35 -15.45 -4.22 9.75
CA GLY A 35 -15.54 -3.15 8.75
C GLY A 35 -14.20 -2.77 8.13
N VAL A 36 -14.23 -1.88 7.13
CA VAL A 36 -13.02 -1.33 6.52
C VAL A 36 -12.07 -0.78 7.60
N SER A 37 -10.92 -1.45 7.79
CA SER A 37 -9.88 -1.04 8.73
C SER A 37 -8.76 -0.33 7.99
N ALA A 38 -8.30 0.80 8.52
CA ALA A 38 -7.28 1.62 7.87
C ALA A 38 -5.93 0.88 7.82
N VAL A 39 -5.18 1.05 6.73
CA VAL A 39 -3.80 0.57 6.63
C VAL A 39 -2.89 1.53 7.39
N THR A 40 -2.23 1.04 8.44
CA THR A 40 -1.39 1.85 9.34
C THR A 40 0.10 1.57 9.16
N SER A 41 0.47 0.41 8.63
CA SER A 41 1.86 0.07 8.31
C SER A 41 1.99 -0.72 7.01
N LEU A 42 3.10 -0.53 6.29
CA LEU A 42 3.46 -1.26 5.07
C LEU A 42 4.97 -1.51 5.04
N ALA A 43 5.36 -2.73 4.74
CA ALA A 43 6.75 -3.12 4.58
C ALA A 43 6.91 -4.09 3.40
N PHE A 44 8.06 -4.01 2.70
CA PHE A 44 8.40 -4.96 1.64
C PHE A 44 9.27 -6.08 2.18
N HIS A 45 9.11 -7.27 1.59
CA HIS A 45 10.06 -8.34 1.81
C HIS A 45 11.45 -7.91 1.28
N PRO A 46 12.55 -8.13 2.04
CA PRO A 46 13.85 -7.53 1.74
C PRO A 46 14.45 -7.97 0.40
N THR A 47 14.23 -9.22 0.00
CA THR A 47 14.75 -9.77 -1.28
C THR A 47 13.65 -9.93 -2.33
N LEU A 48 12.53 -10.53 -1.94
CA LEU A 48 11.32 -10.69 -2.76
C LEU A 48 10.47 -9.42 -2.79
N SER A 49 11.02 -8.33 -3.31
CA SER A 49 10.42 -6.97 -3.38
C SER A 49 8.99 -6.84 -3.95
N GLN A 50 8.48 -7.88 -4.60
CA GLN A 50 7.09 -7.97 -5.03
C GLN A 50 6.14 -8.42 -3.92
N TYR A 51 6.64 -8.90 -2.79
CA TYR A 51 5.85 -9.23 -1.60
C TYR A 51 5.88 -8.07 -0.62
N PHE A 52 4.73 -7.81 -0.02
CA PHE A 52 4.61 -6.83 1.05
C PHE A 52 3.70 -7.33 2.16
N LEU A 53 3.91 -6.76 3.34
CA LEU A 53 3.10 -6.95 4.52
C LEU A 53 2.38 -5.63 4.83
N ALA A 54 1.08 -5.71 5.08
CA ALA A 54 0.25 -4.59 5.52
C ALA A 54 -0.25 -4.85 6.94
N GLY A 55 -0.09 -3.86 7.81
CA GLY A 55 -0.74 -3.82 9.11
C GLY A 55 -1.91 -2.84 9.11
N TYR A 56 -2.95 -3.22 9.84
CA TYR A 56 -4.22 -2.51 9.88
C TYR A 56 -4.51 -1.97 11.30
N ALA A 57 -5.41 -0.99 11.40
CA ALA A 57 -5.80 -0.39 12.67
C ALA A 57 -6.55 -1.36 13.61
N ASP A 58 -7.10 -2.46 13.07
CA ASP A 58 -7.75 -3.52 13.84
C ASP A 58 -6.75 -4.56 14.39
N GLY A 59 -5.45 -4.31 14.22
CA GLY A 59 -4.37 -5.22 14.61
C GLY A 59 -4.16 -6.40 13.66
N SER A 60 -4.96 -6.53 12.60
CA SER A 60 -4.78 -7.58 11.60
C SER A 60 -3.58 -7.30 10.70
N LEU A 61 -3.04 -8.38 10.13
CA LEU A 61 -1.94 -8.35 9.17
C LEU A 61 -2.36 -9.05 7.89
N ARG A 62 -1.85 -8.57 6.75
CA ARG A 62 -2.02 -9.23 5.45
C ARG A 62 -0.73 -9.22 4.65
N ALA A 63 -0.30 -10.40 4.22
CA ALA A 63 0.72 -10.54 3.19
C ALA A 63 0.04 -10.54 1.81
N ASP A 64 0.59 -9.80 0.86
CA ASP A 64 0.13 -9.80 -0.53
C ASP A 64 1.30 -9.60 -1.49
N ILE A 65 1.05 -9.81 -2.78
CA ILE A 65 2.01 -9.72 -3.86
C ILE A 65 1.63 -8.59 -4.82
N ALA A 66 2.54 -7.64 -5.00
CA ALA A 66 2.50 -6.57 -5.98
C ALA A 66 2.72 -7.12 -7.41
N ARG A 67 1.76 -7.92 -7.92
CA ARG A 67 1.86 -8.72 -9.16
C ARG A 67 2.20 -7.99 -10.46
N THR A 68 2.17 -6.66 -10.47
CA THR A 68 2.26 -5.87 -11.71
C THR A 68 3.57 -5.13 -11.87
N CYS A 69 4.14 -4.59 -10.80
CA CYS A 69 5.44 -3.95 -10.82
C CYS A 69 6.07 -4.07 -9.44
N ARG A 70 7.40 -4.08 -9.37
CA ARG A 70 8.15 -3.99 -8.12
C ARG A 70 7.98 -2.58 -7.53
N PRO A 71 7.27 -2.40 -6.41
CA PRO A 71 7.21 -1.11 -5.76
C PRO A 71 8.54 -0.80 -5.05
N SER A 72 9.00 0.45 -5.14
CA SER A 72 10.23 0.92 -4.52
C SER A 72 10.02 1.70 -3.22
N ILE A 73 8.78 2.12 -2.96
CA ILE A 73 8.39 2.98 -1.82
C ILE A 73 7.04 2.49 -1.28
N ALA A 74 6.95 2.36 0.04
CA ALA A 74 5.74 2.03 0.79
C ALA A 74 5.39 3.19 1.72
N ILE A 75 4.13 3.63 1.67
CA ILE A 75 3.61 4.67 2.54
C ILE A 75 2.35 4.17 3.21
N ALA A 76 2.40 4.13 4.53
CA ALA A 76 1.26 3.84 5.36
C ALA A 76 0.96 5.05 6.25
N GLY A 77 -0.33 5.33 6.38
CA GLY A 77 -0.84 6.49 7.08
C GLY A 77 -2.33 6.57 6.82
N ALA A 78 -3.11 6.38 7.88
CA ALA A 78 -4.56 6.50 7.81
C ALA A 78 -4.94 7.98 7.58
N SER A 79 -4.99 8.40 6.31
CA SER A 79 -5.42 9.73 5.92
C SER A 79 -6.70 9.66 5.08
N SER A 80 -7.70 10.48 5.44
CA SER A 80 -8.91 10.68 4.63
C SER A 80 -8.65 11.51 3.35
N LYS A 81 -7.43 12.05 3.20
CA LYS A 81 -6.95 12.79 2.03
C LYS A 81 -5.81 12.02 1.37
N PRO A 82 -5.65 12.08 0.02
CA PRO A 82 -4.48 11.51 -0.65
C PRO A 82 -3.20 12.05 -0.02
N LEU A 83 -2.33 11.15 0.47
CA LEU A 83 -1.01 11.55 0.97
C LEU A 83 -0.15 11.94 -0.23
N ALA A 84 0.18 13.23 -0.32
CA ALA A 84 1.14 13.72 -1.31
C ALA A 84 2.55 13.37 -0.84
N ILE A 85 3.28 12.60 -1.64
CA ILE A 85 4.72 12.41 -1.46
C ILE A 85 5.40 13.61 -2.10
N HIS A 86 5.83 14.57 -1.29
CA HIS A 86 6.78 15.58 -1.77
C HIS A 86 8.18 14.93 -1.82
N GLU A 87 8.86 15.07 -2.97
CA GLU A 87 10.20 14.54 -3.19
C GLU A 87 11.19 15.05 -2.12
N LEU A 88 11.89 14.14 -1.45
CA LEU A 88 13.12 14.47 -0.73
C LEU A 88 14.24 14.52 -1.77
N TRP A 89 14.55 15.72 -2.26
CA TRP A 89 15.74 15.92 -3.08
C TRP A 89 16.97 15.66 -2.22
N TYR A 90 17.81 14.73 -2.66
CA TYR A 90 19.23 14.76 -2.35
C TYR A 90 19.94 15.10 -3.65
N ASP A 91 20.44 16.32 -3.76
CA ASP A 91 21.46 16.64 -4.76
C ASP A 91 22.72 15.83 -4.43
N LEU A 92 23.28 15.20 -5.45
CA LEU A 92 24.48 14.37 -5.39
C LEU A 92 25.52 14.95 -6.36
#